data_AF-A0A1F8MN34-F1
#
_entry.id   AF-A0A1F8MN34-F1
#
_cell.length_a   1.000
_cell.length_b   1.000
_cell.length_c   1.000
_cell.angle_alpha   90.00
_cell.angle_beta   90.00
_cell.angle_gamma   90.00
#
_symmetry.space_group_name_H-M   'P 1'
#
loop_
_entity.id
_entity.type
_entity.pdbx_description
1 polymer ?
#
loop_
_entity_poly.entity_id
_entity_poly.type
_entity_poly.pdbx_seq_one_letter_code
_entity_poly.pdbx_strand_id
1 'polypeptide(L)'
;MAITMIDAYNIKRTPFEDSHLLTKLKKLIIAARIWENQEETSSLLYAVQSFDLDDLDIYSQIKNDYDLVRKTIIEQGFLALTGKMGVYIQPRTKGAGHGSTSRAFYARVQFLKKIFLGD
;
A
#
# COMPACT_ATOMS: atom_id res chain seq x y z
N MET A 1 -6.31 -0.12 -0.32
CA MET A 1 -6.25 0.80 0.85
C MET A 1 -4.97 1.63 0.75
N ALA A 2 -5.02 2.96 0.85
CA ALA A 2 -3.80 3.78 0.88
C ALA A 2 -3.05 3.56 2.21
N ILE A 3 -1.72 3.48 2.18
CA ILE A 3 -0.89 3.22 3.37
C ILE A 3 -0.07 4.46 3.73
N THR A 4 0.83 4.89 2.85
CA THR A 4 1.69 6.06 3.07
C THR A 4 2.14 6.65 1.73
N MET A 5 2.54 7.92 1.74
CA MET A 5 3.04 8.62 0.55
C MET A 5 4.37 8.04 0.07
N ILE A 6 4.64 8.12 -1.23
CA ILE A 6 5.93 7.80 -1.83
C ILE A 6 6.67 9.11 -2.05
N ASP A 7 7.75 9.31 -1.30
CA ASP A 7 8.68 10.42 -1.49
C ASP A 7 9.96 9.90 -2.14
N ALA A 8 10.26 10.38 -3.35
CA ALA A 8 11.38 9.86 -4.13
C ALA A 8 12.74 10.09 -3.45
N TYR A 9 12.88 11.18 -2.69
CA TYR A 9 14.13 11.50 -2.00
C TYR A 9 14.43 10.46 -0.90
N ASN A 10 13.44 10.18 -0.05
CA ASN A 10 13.54 9.21 1.03
C ASN A 10 13.67 7.78 0.50
N ILE A 11 12.79 7.37 -0.42
CA ILE A 11 12.79 5.98 -0.92
C ILE A 11 14.15 5.58 -1.54
N LYS A 12 14.83 6.49 -2.23
CA LYS A 12 16.19 6.23 -2.77
C LYS A 12 17.21 5.91 -1.67
N ARG A 13 17.04 6.44 -0.46
CA ARG A 13 18.02 6.41 0.63
C ARG A 13 17.67 5.44 1.75
N THR A 14 16.42 5.01 1.82
CA THR A 14 15.94 4.18 2.93
C THR A 14 15.72 2.74 2.46
N PRO A 15 16.41 1.74 3.03
CA PRO A 15 16.09 0.33 2.79
C PRO A 15 14.70 -0.01 3.36
N PHE A 16 14.16 -1.17 3.00
CA PHE A 16 12.81 -1.55 3.43
C PHE A 16 12.67 -1.60 4.95
N GLU A 17 13.70 -2.12 5.62
CA GLU A 17 13.79 -2.33 7.07
C GLU A 17 13.66 -1.02 7.86
N ASP A 18 14.07 0.10 7.27
CA ASP A 18 14.00 1.44 7.88
C ASP A 18 12.85 2.29 7.31
N SER A 19 12.01 1.70 6.46
CA SER A 19 11.03 2.46 5.68
C SER A 19 9.81 2.89 6.52
N HIS A 20 9.27 4.07 6.17
CA HIS A 20 7.97 4.51 6.67
C HIS A 20 6.83 3.54 6.32
N LEU A 21 6.95 2.86 5.18
CA LEU A 21 6.00 1.84 4.76
C LEU A 21 5.98 0.69 5.78
N LEU A 22 7.13 0.10 6.11
CA LEU A 22 7.22 -0.98 7.09
C LEU A 22 6.72 -0.51 8.46
N THR A 23 7.13 0.69 8.89
CA THR A 23 6.65 1.27 10.16
C THR A 23 5.12 1.33 10.23
N LYS A 24 4.46 1.71 9.13
CA LYS A 24 2.99 1.78 9.05
C LYS A 24 2.33 0.40 8.96
N LEU A 25 2.97 -0.57 8.32
CA LEU A 25 2.44 -1.92 8.13
C LEU A 25 2.71 -2.86 9.29
N LYS A 26 3.67 -2.53 10.17
CA LYS A 26 4.11 -3.40 11.27
C LYS A 26 2.95 -3.88 12.13
N LYS A 27 2.03 -2.97 12.46
CA LYS A 27 0.79 -3.26 13.20
C LYS A 27 -0.35 -2.38 12.70
N LEU A 28 -1.50 -2.99 12.44
CA LEU A 28 -2.68 -2.33 11.89
C LEU A 28 -3.95 -2.82 12.59
N ILE A 29 -4.90 -1.90 12.76
CA ILE A 29 -6.31 -2.23 12.94
C ILE A 29 -7.04 -1.79 11.68
N ILE A 30 -7.71 -2.72 11.01
CA ILE A 30 -8.40 -2.46 9.75
C ILE A 30 -9.90 -2.64 9.98
N ALA A 31 -10.65 -1.56 9.82
CA ALA A 31 -12.11 -1.55 9.84
C ALA A 31 -12.64 -1.66 8.41
N ALA A 32 -13.27 -2.78 8.07
CA ALA A 32 -13.97 -2.98 6.82
C ALA A 32 -15.44 -2.55 6.98
N ARG A 33 -15.94 -1.80 6.01
CA ARG A 33 -17.35 -1.40 5.93
C ARG A 33 -17.98 -1.92 4.64
N ILE A 34 -19.30 -2.05 4.65
CA ILE A 34 -20.06 -2.25 3.41
C ILE A 34 -20.07 -0.94 2.63
N TRP A 35 -19.73 -1.02 1.34
CA TRP A 35 -19.94 0.07 0.40
C TRP A 35 -21.22 -0.23 -0.37
N GLU A 36 -22.23 0.63 -0.21
CA GLU A 36 -23.53 0.46 -0.87
C GLU A 36 -23.58 1.22 -2.20
N ASN A 37 -23.32 2.53 -2.16
CA ASN A 37 -23.30 3.40 -3.33
C ASN A 37 -22.57 4.72 -3.03
N GLN A 38 -22.53 5.63 -4.02
CA GLN A 38 -21.86 6.93 -3.94
C GLN A 38 -22.61 7.97 -3.10
N GLU A 39 -23.93 7.83 -2.91
CA GLU A 39 -24.71 8.76 -2.07
C GLU A 39 -24.32 8.66 -0.59
N GLU A 40 -23.80 7.49 -0.17
CA GLU A 40 -23.22 7.25 1.16
C GLU A 40 -24.15 7.65 2.31
N THR A 41 -25.44 7.33 2.18
CA THR A 41 -26.47 7.62 3.19
C THR A 41 -26.35 6.76 4.45
N SER A 42 -25.64 5.62 4.35
CA SER A 42 -25.33 4.73 5.47
C SER A 42 -23.91 4.15 5.32
N SER A 43 -23.32 3.71 6.43
CA SER A 43 -22.02 3.02 6.44
C SER A 43 -21.98 1.97 7.54
N LEU A 44 -22.34 0.72 7.18
CA LEU A 44 -22.31 -0.40 8.10
C LEU A 44 -20.89 -0.92 8.31
N LEU A 45 -20.41 -0.93 9.56
CA LEU A 45 -19.18 -1.61 9.95
C LEU A 45 -19.39 -3.12 9.82
N TYR A 46 -18.62 -3.75 8.95
CA TYR A 46 -18.71 -5.18 8.68
C TYR A 46 -17.77 -5.99 9.58
N ALA A 47 -16.51 -5.57 9.67
CA ALA A 47 -15.49 -6.28 10.44
C ALA A 47 -14.40 -5.34 10.92
N VAL A 48 -13.76 -5.69 12.04
CA VAL A 48 -12.53 -5.08 12.52
C VAL A 48 -11.51 -6.17 12.72
N GLN A 49 -10.37 -6.08 12.04
CA GLN A 49 -9.31 -7.07 12.09
C GLN A 49 -8.01 -6.42 12.55
N SER A 50 -7.31 -7.06 13.50
CA SER A 50 -5.91 -6.75 13.79
C SER A 50 -5.01 -7.49 12.82
N PHE A 51 -3.97 -6.81 12.36
CA PHE A 51 -2.93 -7.38 11.51
C PHE A 51 -1.56 -6.95 12.04
N ASP A 52 -0.73 -7.94 12.33
CA ASP A 52 0.69 -7.76 12.63
C ASP A 52 1.49 -8.40 11.47
N LEU A 53 2.54 -7.71 11.02
CA LEU A 53 3.38 -8.18 9.91
C LEU A 53 4.43 -9.18 10.42
N ASP A 54 3.97 -10.35 10.86
CA ASP A 54 4.80 -11.40 11.46
C ASP A 54 5.03 -12.60 10.53
N ASP A 55 4.16 -12.76 9.51
CA ASP A 55 4.31 -13.78 8.47
C ASP A 55 5.49 -13.42 7.54
N LEU A 56 6.46 -14.34 7.45
CA LEU A 56 7.71 -14.13 6.71
C LEU A 56 7.51 -14.06 5.19
N ASP A 57 6.52 -14.76 4.63
CA ASP A 57 6.23 -14.74 3.20
C ASP A 57 5.56 -13.43 2.81
N ILE A 58 4.62 -12.96 3.64
CA ILE A 58 3.99 -11.65 3.47
C ILE A 58 5.04 -10.54 3.62
N TYR A 59 5.88 -10.61 4.66
CA TYR A 59 6.98 -9.66 4.87
C TYR A 59 7.90 -9.60 3.65
N SER A 60 8.35 -10.76 3.17
CA SER A 60 9.28 -10.87 2.04
C SER A 60 8.66 -10.33 0.75
N GLN A 61 7.39 -10.60 0.50
CA GLN A 61 6.71 -10.07 -0.68
C GLN A 61 6.53 -8.55 -0.61
N ILE A 62 6.19 -7.99 0.55
CA ILE A 62 6.07 -6.53 0.74
C ILE A 62 7.43 -5.87 0.55
N LYS A 63 8.50 -6.49 1.06
CA LYS A 63 9.89 -6.04 0.83
C LYS A 63 10.21 -6.02 -0.67
N ASN A 64 9.92 -7.11 -1.39
CA ASN A 64 10.16 -7.20 -2.82
C ASN A 64 9.39 -6.13 -3.61
N ASP A 65 8.14 -5.84 -3.23
CA ASP A 65 7.35 -4.79 -3.85
C ASP A 65 7.92 -3.39 -3.58
N TYR A 66 8.38 -3.13 -2.35
CA TYR A 66 9.06 -1.89 -1.99
C TYR A 66 10.36 -1.72 -2.79
N ASP A 67 11.18 -2.77 -2.84
CA ASP A 67 12.47 -2.76 -3.54
C ASP A 67 12.28 -2.59 -5.05
N LEU A 68 11.22 -3.15 -5.63
CA LEU A 68 10.81 -2.89 -7.01
C LEU A 68 10.52 -1.40 -7.24
N VAL A 69 9.70 -0.78 -6.38
CA VAL A 69 9.40 0.67 -6.45
C VAL A 69 10.67 1.50 -6.30
N ARG A 70 11.51 1.17 -5.31
CA ARG A 70 12.77 1.85 -5.06
C ARG A 70 13.71 1.76 -6.25
N LYS A 71 13.90 0.56 -6.81
CA LYS A 71 14.73 0.32 -7.99
C LYS A 71 14.23 1.12 -9.18
N THR A 72 12.93 1.11 -9.47
CA THR A 72 12.35 1.91 -10.56
C THR A 72 12.59 3.40 -10.37
N ILE A 73 12.46 3.94 -9.16
CA ILE A 73 12.75 5.34 -8.88
C ILE A 73 14.24 5.69 -9.10
N ILE A 74 15.15 4.78 -8.76
CA ILE A 74 16.60 4.96 -8.93
C ILE A 74 16.98 4.92 -10.41
N GLU A 75 16.49 3.92 -11.15
CA GLU A 75 16.93 3.62 -12.51
C GLU A 75 16.17 4.39 -13.59
N GLN A 76 14.87 4.61 -13.39
CA GLN A 76 13.94 5.12 -14.41
C GLN A 76 13.25 6.42 -13.99
N GLY A 77 13.42 6.83 -12.73
CA GLY A 77 12.82 8.04 -12.17
C GLY A 77 11.39 7.83 -11.65
N PHE A 78 10.90 8.83 -10.92
CA PHE A 78 9.62 8.74 -10.19
C PHE A 78 8.39 8.60 -11.10
N LEU A 79 8.44 9.18 -12.30
CA LEU A 79 7.32 9.13 -13.25
C LEU A 79 7.14 7.74 -13.89
N ALA A 80 8.15 6.88 -13.82
CA ALA A 80 8.06 5.49 -14.28
C ALA A 80 7.19 4.60 -13.36
N LEU A 81 6.78 5.09 -12.18
CA LEU A 81 5.92 4.34 -11.27
C LEU A 81 4.51 4.15 -11.85
N THR A 82 4.09 2.88 -11.93
CA THR A 82 2.77 2.48 -12.45
C THR A 82 2.00 1.63 -11.45
N GLY A 83 0.66 1.73 -11.47
CA GLY A 83 -0.21 0.89 -10.65
C GLY A 83 -0.23 -0.60 -11.01
N LYS A 84 0.57 -1.02 -12.01
CA LYS A 84 0.74 -2.44 -12.34
C LYS A 84 1.83 -3.10 -11.49
N MET A 85 2.69 -2.31 -10.86
CA MET A 85 3.81 -2.80 -10.05
C MET A 85 3.35 -3.41 -8.72
N GLY A 86 4.10 -4.41 -8.28
CA GLY A 86 3.97 -5.06 -6.99
C GLY A 86 2.79 -6.03 -6.88
N VAL A 87 2.89 -6.91 -5.88
CA VAL A 87 1.95 -8.00 -5.61
C VAL A 87 1.02 -7.57 -4.48
N TYR A 88 1.52 -7.29 -3.29
CA TYR A 88 0.70 -6.89 -2.14
C TYR A 88 0.54 -5.39 -2.02
N ILE A 89 1.56 -4.63 -2.42
CA ILE A 89 1.49 -3.16 -2.44
C ILE A 89 1.83 -2.63 -3.82
N GLN A 90 1.28 -1.46 -4.15
CA GLN A 90 1.46 -0.82 -5.45
C GLN A 90 1.55 0.71 -5.32
N PRO A 91 2.32 1.38 -6.18
CA PRO A 91 2.27 2.84 -6.29
C PRO A 91 1.01 3.26 -7.07
N ARG A 92 0.22 4.18 -6.53
CA ARG A 92 -0.94 4.77 -7.23
C ARG A 92 -0.94 6.28 -7.09
N THR A 93 -1.48 6.97 -8.09
CA THR A 93 -1.74 8.42 -8.01
C THR A 93 -2.72 8.71 -6.88
N LYS A 94 -2.38 9.65 -6.00
CA LYS A 94 -3.31 10.16 -4.99
C LYS A 94 -4.04 11.39 -5.55
N GLY A 95 -5.37 11.38 -5.50
CA GLY A 95 -6.19 12.48 -6.02
C GLY A 95 -6.15 12.59 -7.55
N ALA A 96 -6.35 11.47 -8.26
CA ALA A 96 -6.44 11.47 -9.72
C ALA A 96 -7.58 12.40 -10.17
N GLY A 97 -7.29 13.35 -11.07
CA GLY A 97 -8.26 14.31 -11.60
C GLY A 97 -7.87 15.79 -11.50
N HIS A 98 -6.91 16.16 -10.65
CA HIS A 98 -6.49 17.56 -10.44
C HIS A 98 -5.04 17.87 -10.86
N GLY A 99 -4.49 17.12 -11.83
CA GLY A 99 -3.08 17.26 -12.23
C GLY A 99 -2.07 16.73 -11.20
N SER A 100 -2.53 16.05 -10.15
CA SER A 100 -1.68 15.48 -9.10
C SER A 100 -0.74 14.41 -9.68
N THR A 101 0.56 14.63 -9.52
CA THR A 101 1.62 13.67 -9.83
C THR A 101 2.03 12.84 -8.62
N SER A 102 1.53 13.20 -7.42
CA SER A 102 1.89 12.54 -6.17
C SER A 102 1.45 11.07 -6.17
N ARG A 103 2.31 10.21 -5.60
CA ARG A 103 2.09 8.77 -5.48
C ARG A 103 2.03 8.37 -4.01
N ALA A 104 1.24 7.35 -3.71
CA ALA A 104 1.26 6.66 -2.42
C ALA A 104 1.34 5.14 -2.63
N PHE A 105 1.84 4.43 -1.62
CA PHE A 105 1.71 2.98 -1.54
C PHE A 105 0.27 2.63 -1.18
N TYR A 106 -0.33 1.74 -1.95
CA TYR A 106 -1.65 1.19 -1.70
C TYR A 106 -1.54 -0.33 -1.52
N ALA A 107 -2.18 -0.87 -0.48
CA ALA A 107 -2.47 -2.28 -0.38
C ALA A 107 -3.42 -2.71 -1.51
N ARG A 108 -3.03 -3.77 -2.22
CA ARG A 108 -3.85 -4.43 -3.25
C ARG A 108 -4.94 -5.27 -2.61
N VAL A 109 -6.00 -5.52 -3.38
CA VAL A 109 -7.15 -6.32 -2.93
C VAL A 109 -6.71 -7.72 -2.49
N GLN A 110 -5.77 -8.34 -3.20
CA GLN A 110 -5.27 -9.66 -2.83
C GLN A 110 -4.58 -9.68 -1.46
N PHE A 111 -3.84 -8.62 -1.10
CA PHE A 111 -3.27 -8.52 0.25
C PHE A 111 -4.36 -8.35 1.31
N LEU A 112 -5.36 -7.50 1.04
CA LEU A 112 -6.49 -7.34 1.97
C LEU A 112 -7.29 -8.65 2.12
N LYS A 113 -7.44 -9.45 1.05
CA LYS A 113 -8.05 -10.78 1.13
C LYS A 113 -7.26 -11.71 2.04
N LYS A 114 -5.92 -11.74 1.95
CA LYS A 114 -5.10 -12.52 2.88
C LYS A 114 -5.39 -12.14 4.35
N ILE A 115 -5.49 -10.85 4.63
CA ILE A 115 -5.77 -10.34 5.99
C ILE A 115 -7.16 -10.75 6.50
N PHE A 116 -8.19 -10.67 5.66
CA PHE A 116 -9.58 -10.90 6.08
C PHE A 116 -10.06 -12.35 5.91
N LEU A 117 -9.44 -13.13 5.02
CA LEU A 117 -9.91 -14.45 4.61
C LEU A 117 -8.91 -15.58 4.91
N GLY A 118 -7.62 -15.28 5.11
CA GLY A 118 -6.61 -16.26 5.50
C GLY A 118 -6.04 -17.14 4.37
N ASP A 119 -6.49 -16.97 3.12
CA ASP A 119 -5.98 -17.71 1.94
C ASP A 119 -4.64 -17.18 1.43
#